data_AF-A0A2W7PTW4-F1
#
_entry.id   AF-A0A2W7PTW4-F1
#
_cell.length_a   1.000
_cell.length_b   1.000
_cell.length_c   1.000
_cell.angle_alpha   90.00
_cell.angle_beta   90.00
_cell.angle_gamma   90.00
#
_symmetry.space_group_name_H-M   'P 1'
#
loop_
_entity.id
_entity.type
_entity.pdbx_description
1 polymer ?
#
loop_
_entity_poly.entity_id
_entity_poly.type
_entity_poly.pdbx_seq_one_letter_code
_entity_poly.pdbx_strand_id
1 'polypeptide(L)'
;MASYQVDQRGGVYDDLRAGAIASTIANIHRDRKARSEPFGCFDMTPWSEHHAAANDAEPVLLDDPEEQAKLIERVMFPRRE
;
A
#
# COMPACT_ATOMS: atom_id res chain seq x y z
N MET A 1 2.68 -24.32 -17.87
CA MET A 1 3.16 -24.39 -16.47
C MET A 1 4.68 -24.25 -16.43
N ALA A 2 5.24 -23.16 -17.00
CA ALA A 2 6.70 -22.97 -17.08
C ALA A 2 7.23 -21.99 -16.02
N SER A 3 6.40 -21.05 -15.54
CA SER A 3 6.78 -20.04 -14.55
C SER A 3 6.84 -20.57 -13.10
N TYR A 4 6.01 -21.55 -12.74
CA TYR A 4 5.98 -22.11 -11.37
C TYR A 4 7.30 -22.78 -10.93
N GLN A 5 8.09 -23.28 -11.90
CA GLN A 5 9.40 -23.87 -11.61
C GLN A 5 10.51 -22.83 -11.41
N VAL A 6 10.26 -21.57 -11.82
CA VAL A 6 11.20 -20.44 -11.70
C VAL A 6 10.83 -19.54 -10.53
N ASP A 7 9.53 -19.36 -10.27
CA ASP A 7 9.00 -18.58 -9.15
C ASP A 7 7.89 -19.37 -8.44
N GLN A 8 8.16 -19.80 -7.21
CA GLN A 8 7.23 -20.57 -6.39
C GLN A 8 6.16 -19.71 -5.71
N ARG A 9 6.30 -18.37 -5.74
CA ARG A 9 5.36 -17.43 -5.12
C ARG A 9 4.30 -16.91 -6.10
N GLY A 10 4.46 -17.17 -7.39
CA GLY A 10 3.56 -16.65 -8.43
C GLY A 10 3.93 -15.23 -8.87
N GLY A 11 3.22 -14.69 -9.86
CA GLY A 11 3.53 -13.35 -10.35
C GLY A 11 3.02 -12.24 -9.42
N VAL A 12 3.71 -11.10 -9.37
CA VAL A 12 3.26 -9.90 -8.64
C VAL A 12 1.84 -9.48 -9.03
N TYR A 13 1.48 -9.64 -10.31
CA TYR A 13 0.12 -9.35 -10.79
C TYR A 13 -0.92 -10.40 -10.36
N ASP A 14 -0.50 -11.61 -10.01
CA ASP A 14 -1.39 -12.63 -9.45
C ASP A 14 -1.75 -12.24 -8.02
N ASP A 15 -0.73 -11.87 -7.23
CA ASP A 15 -0.88 -11.35 -5.87
C ASP A 15 -1.71 -10.07 -5.82
N LEU A 16 -1.47 -9.13 -6.76
CA LEU A 16 -2.27 -7.90 -6.84
C LEU A 16 -3.75 -8.20 -7.11
N ARG A 17 -4.05 -9.16 -8.02
CA ARG A 17 -5.43 -9.54 -8.35
C ARG A 17 -6.12 -10.24 -7.19
N ALA A 18 -5.46 -11.22 -6.58
CA ALA A 18 -5.98 -11.91 -5.40
C ALA A 18 -6.16 -10.94 -4.22
N GLY A 19 -5.18 -10.07 -4.01
CA GLY A 19 -5.14 -9.03 -3.01
C GLY A 19 -6.26 -8.00 -3.15
N ALA A 20 -6.59 -7.57 -4.36
CA ALA A 20 -7.72 -6.68 -4.62
C ALA A 20 -9.08 -7.28 -4.23
N ILE A 21 -9.28 -8.58 -4.51
CA ILE A 21 -10.49 -9.30 -4.12
C ILE A 21 -10.55 -9.47 -2.60
N ALA A 22 -9.45 -9.94 -2.00
CA ALA A 22 -9.37 -10.18 -0.56
C ALA A 22 -9.55 -8.88 0.25
N SER A 23 -8.90 -7.79 -0.16
CA SER A 23 -9.01 -6.48 0.49
C SER A 23 -10.42 -5.90 0.36
N THR A 24 -11.09 -6.12 -0.76
CA THR A 24 -12.50 -5.71 -0.94
C THR A 24 -13.39 -6.41 0.07
N ILE A 25 -13.30 -7.74 0.17
CA ILE A 25 -14.11 -8.54 1.10
C ILE A 25 -13.78 -8.16 2.55
N ALA A 26 -12.50 -7.99 2.89
CA ALA A 26 -12.08 -7.61 4.23
C ALA A 26 -12.58 -6.20 4.61
N ASN A 27 -12.57 -5.25 3.67
CA ASN A 27 -13.06 -3.90 3.90
C ASN A 27 -14.58 -3.83 4.06
N ILE A 28 -15.34 -4.68 3.37
CA ILE A 28 -16.80 -4.79 3.55
C ILE A 28 -17.14 -5.21 4.98
N HIS A 29 -16.35 -6.12 5.56
CA HIS A 29 -16.56 -6.65 6.90
C HIS A 29 -15.71 -5.97 7.98
N ARG A 30 -15.04 -4.86 7.65
CA ARG A 30 -14.09 -4.20 8.56
C ARG A 30 -14.82 -3.52 9.72
N ASP A 31 -14.48 -3.89 10.95
CA ASP A 31 -14.82 -3.09 12.13
C ASP A 31 -13.90 -1.88 12.21
N ARG A 32 -14.46 -0.69 11.95
CA ARG A 32 -13.74 0.58 11.97
C ARG A 32 -13.23 0.99 13.36
N LYS A 33 -13.79 0.42 14.43
CA LYS A 33 -13.30 0.66 15.80
C LYS A 33 -12.02 -0.11 16.08
N ALA A 34 -11.95 -1.35 15.60
CA ALA A 34 -10.77 -2.20 15.74
C ALA A 34 -9.67 -1.83 14.74
N ARG A 35 -10.03 -1.39 13.53
CA ARG A 35 -9.09 -0.93 12.49
C ARG A 35 -9.68 0.24 11.71
N SER A 36 -9.16 1.45 11.96
CA SER A 36 -9.61 2.67 11.27
C SER A 36 -9.33 2.58 9.76
N GLU A 37 -8.10 2.20 9.42
CA GLU A 37 -7.61 2.20 8.05
C GLU A 37 -8.12 1.01 7.24
N PRO A 38 -8.45 1.23 5.95
CA PRO A 38 -8.80 0.15 5.05
C PRO A 38 -7.66 -0.83 4.83
N PHE A 39 -8.01 -2.07 4.54
CA PHE A 39 -7.06 -3.05 4.05
C PHE A 39 -6.62 -2.69 2.64
N GLY A 40 -5.30 -2.63 2.42
CA GLY A 40 -4.69 -2.47 1.10
C GLY A 40 -4.64 -3.80 0.33
N CYS A 41 -4.34 -3.74 -0.98
CA CYS A 41 -4.25 -4.94 -1.81
C CYS A 41 -3.15 -5.90 -1.33
N PHE A 42 -2.08 -5.41 -0.71
CA PHE A 42 -0.97 -6.25 -0.29
C PHE A 42 -1.01 -6.66 1.19
N ASP A 43 -2.00 -6.21 1.97
CA ASP A 43 -2.13 -6.54 3.40
C ASP A 43 -2.35 -8.03 3.67
N MET A 44 -2.86 -8.76 2.68
CA MET A 44 -3.11 -10.21 2.76
C MET A 44 -2.00 -11.04 2.11
N THR A 45 -0.97 -10.37 1.57
CA THR A 45 0.21 -10.99 0.93
C THR A 45 1.48 -10.47 1.61
N PRO A 46 1.75 -10.87 2.87
CA PRO A 46 2.87 -10.33 3.65
C PRO A 46 4.25 -10.64 3.07
N TRP A 47 4.34 -11.62 2.17
CA TRP A 47 5.56 -11.95 1.42
C TRP A 47 5.83 -11.02 0.22
N SER A 48 4.89 -10.15 -0.13
CA SER A 48 5.04 -9.21 -1.24
C SER A 48 6.05 -8.13 -0.90
N GLU A 49 6.98 -7.86 -1.82
CA GLU A 49 7.92 -6.74 -1.69
C GLU A 49 7.19 -5.39 -1.57
N HIS A 50 6.02 -5.26 -2.19
CA HIS A 50 5.19 -4.06 -2.07
C HIS A 50 4.58 -3.92 -0.66
N HIS A 51 4.29 -5.02 0.02
CA HIS A 51 3.87 -4.98 1.42
C HIS A 51 5.02 -4.55 2.33
N ALA A 52 6.21 -5.11 2.14
CA ALA A 52 7.40 -4.71 2.90
C ALA A 52 7.72 -3.21 2.69
N ALA A 53 7.79 -2.76 1.43
CA ALA A 53 8.05 -1.36 1.10
C ALA A 53 7.01 -0.38 1.67
N ALA A 54 5.74 -0.79 1.77
CA ALA A 54 4.69 0.04 2.36
C ALA A 54 4.83 0.18 3.89
N ASN A 55 5.32 -0.86 4.59
CA ASN A 55 5.54 -0.81 6.04
C ASN A 55 6.84 -0.10 6.40
N ASP A 56 7.85 -0.16 5.53
CA ASP A 56 9.16 0.47 5.73
C ASP A 56 9.22 1.93 5.26
N ALA A 57 8.10 2.49 4.77
CA ALA A 57 8.04 3.87 4.31
C ALA A 57 8.14 4.84 5.49
N GLU A 58 9.34 5.39 5.71
CA GLU A 58 9.54 6.43 6.71
C GLU A 58 8.88 7.76 6.29
N PRO A 59 8.29 8.52 7.25
CA PRO A 59 7.77 9.85 6.96
C PRO A 59 8.87 10.78 6.44
N VAL A 60 8.59 11.50 5.35
CA VAL A 60 9.47 12.57 4.88
C VAL A 60 9.32 13.76 5.83
N LEU A 61 10.29 13.91 6.74
CA LEU A 61 10.41 15.04 7.67
C LEU A 61 11.57 15.90 7.22
N LEU A 62 11.28 17.13 6.79
CA LEU A 62 12.27 18.15 6.46
C LEU A 62 12.68 18.89 7.73
N ASP A 63 13.95 19.26 7.82
CA ASP A 63 14.49 20.00 8.96
C ASP A 63 13.92 21.43 9.07
N ASP A 64 13.60 22.03 7.91
CA ASP A 64 13.01 23.38 7.84
C ASP A 64 11.47 23.32 7.93
N PRO A 65 10.86 23.93 8.96
CA PRO A 65 9.40 23.98 9.09
C PRO A 65 8.70 24.69 7.92
N GLU A 66 9.34 25.67 7.27
CA GLU A 66 8.76 26.33 6.08
C GLU A 66 8.74 25.40 4.87
N GLU A 67 9.80 24.60 4.68
CA GLU A 67 9.83 23.62 3.60
C GLU A 67 8.85 22.49 3.85
N GLN A 68 8.71 22.04 5.10
CA GLN A 68 7.70 21.05 5.49
C GLN A 68 6.28 21.56 5.19
N ALA A 69 5.99 22.84 5.50
CA ALA A 69 4.70 23.45 5.20
C ALA A 69 4.40 23.49 3.69
N LYS A 70 5.39 23.86 2.87
CA LYS A 70 5.28 23.86 1.40
C LYS A 70 5.06 22.46 0.84
N LEU A 71 5.73 21.45 1.38
CA LEU A 71 5.53 20.05 1.00
C LEU A 71 4.10 19.61 1.28
N ILE A 72 3.59 19.88 2.49
CA ILE A 72 2.21 19.56 2.87
C ILE A 72 1.21 20.26 1.95
N GLU A 73 1.40 21.55 1.67
CA GLU A 73 0.52 22.31 0.78
C GLU A 73 0.45 21.68 -0.62
N ARG A 74 1.60 21.29 -1.19
CA ARG A 74 1.66 20.66 -2.52
C ARG A 74 1.00 19.28 -2.56
N VAL A 75 1.15 18.48 -1.50
CA VAL A 75 0.53 17.14 -1.41
C VAL A 75 -0.97 17.24 -1.24
N MET A 76 -1.44 18.19 -0.42
CA MET A 76 -2.87 18.39 -0.16
C MET A 76 -3.60 19.09 -1.31
N PHE A 77 -2.92 20.00 -2.01
CA PHE A 77 -3.47 20.80 -3.10
C PHE A 77 -2.60 20.72 -4.37
N PRO A 78 -2.54 19.55 -5.02
CA PRO A 78 -1.80 19.41 -6.27
C PRO A 78 -2.38 20.36 -7.32
N ARG A 79 -1.54 21.27 -7.85
CA ARG A 79 -1.94 22.12 -8.96
C ARG A 79 -2.17 21.21 -10.18
N ARG A 80 -3.37 21.27 -10.76
CA ARG A 80 -3.63 20.69 -12.08
C ARG A 80 -2.88 21.54 -13.10
N GLU A 81 -1.83 20.98 -13.70
CA GLU A 81 -1.32 21.44 -15.00
C GLU A 81 -2.24 20.96 -16.13
#